data_AF-A0A3M6U8G9-F1
#
_entry.id   AF-A0A3M6U8G9-F1
#
_cell.length_a   1.000
_cell.length_b   1.000
_cell.length_c   1.000
_cell.angle_alpha   90.00
_cell.angle_beta   90.00
_cell.angle_gamma   90.00
#
_symmetry.space_group_name_H-M   'P 1'
#
loop_
_entity.id
_entity.type
_entity.pdbx_description
1 polymer ?
#
loop_
_entity_poly.entity_id
_entity_poly.type
_entity_poly.pdbx_seq_one_letter_code
_entity_poly.pdbx_strand_id
1 'polypeptide(L)'
;MSKANCDTMRNWASAYGAAARQRTVRQETTMAKHGNLPEFICQSQLFAAFQNLYNNTDDLLNSWAAFWAETALGFKSFSNVIGYELINEPWAGDIYANPLLLVPKVADKMNLAPVYEVLSKAIRQYDKEHCIFFEGVTWDDFGVGFDTVPGGEAYRNRSVLSYHYYSPPSLSLIDNFKARKKDLERLKCGGMMTEFFTSAGEIEPMVKTMDAADKYLQSWIGWEYKAYHPSRPDLKGNRRSALWNGTGLNQIYVQSTTRTYPQAVAGYTLKFRFDLSSKEFVLVYEVSETCHATKSVVYLNEEVHYPSGYTVAVTPSSVEWSSETKNMLTFSHPTSLPVGSNVAITINKK
;
A
#
# COMPACT_ATOMS: atom_id res chain seq x y z
N MET A 1 2.20 -3.89 40.10
CA MET A 1 2.09 -2.49 39.61
C MET A 1 1.19 -1.72 40.56
N SER A 2 1.61 -0.55 41.06
CA SER A 2 0.81 0.25 41.98
C SER A 2 -0.35 0.94 41.24
N LYS A 3 -1.46 1.21 41.94
CA LYS A 3 -2.62 1.95 41.38
C LYS A 3 -2.20 3.32 40.82
N ALA A 4 -1.25 3.98 41.48
CA ALA A 4 -0.67 5.24 41.03
C ALA A 4 0.06 5.14 39.67
N ASN A 5 0.75 4.02 39.38
CA ASN A 5 1.40 3.81 38.09
C ASN A 5 0.36 3.56 36.98
N CYS A 6 -0.70 2.80 37.28
CA CYS A 6 -1.80 2.59 36.34
C CYS A 6 -2.58 3.88 36.04
N ASP A 7 -2.80 4.72 37.05
CA ASP A 7 -3.49 6.00 36.89
C ASP A 7 -2.62 7.02 36.14
N THR A 8 -1.30 7.00 36.33
CA THR A 8 -0.33 7.80 35.57
C THR A 8 -0.28 7.38 34.10
N MET A 9 -0.24 6.07 33.81
CA MET A 9 -0.30 5.57 32.43
C MET A 9 -1.65 5.87 31.77
N ARG A 10 -2.76 5.81 32.51
CA ARG A 10 -4.09 6.16 32.01
C ARG A 10 -4.22 7.65 31.72
N ASN A 11 -3.70 8.51 32.59
CA ASN A 11 -3.67 9.96 32.39
C ASN A 11 -2.72 10.34 31.24
N TRP A 12 -1.61 9.63 31.07
CA TRP A 12 -0.69 9.78 29.95
C TRP A 12 -1.34 9.36 28.62
N ALA A 13 -2.01 8.21 28.57
CA ALA A 13 -2.76 7.76 27.39
C ALA A 13 -3.95 8.69 27.05
N SER A 14 -4.58 9.29 28.06
CA SER A 14 -5.67 10.25 27.87
C SER A 14 -5.19 11.62 27.37
N ALA A 15 -4.07 12.12 27.91
CA ALA A 15 -3.52 13.44 27.55
C ALA A 15 -2.69 13.41 26.26
N TYR A 16 -1.95 12.33 25.99
CA TYR A 16 -0.99 12.22 24.89
C TYR A 16 -1.30 11.10 23.89
N GLY A 17 -2.06 10.07 24.28
CA GLY A 17 -2.52 9.03 23.35
C GLY A 17 -3.51 9.55 22.30
N ALA A 18 -4.14 10.70 22.54
CA ALA A 18 -4.94 11.43 21.55
C ALA A 18 -4.08 12.17 20.52
N ALA A 19 -2.83 12.52 20.83
CA ALA A 19 -1.88 13.13 19.88
C ALA A 19 -1.30 12.08 18.91
N ALA A 20 -1.24 10.81 19.31
CA ALA A 20 -0.86 9.69 18.44
C ALA A 20 -2.04 9.08 17.65
N ARG A 21 -3.31 9.41 17.99
CA ARG A 21 -4.50 8.79 17.36
C ARG A 21 -5.31 9.67 16.40
N GLN A 22 -4.95 10.94 16.21
CA GLN A 22 -5.56 11.76 15.15
C GLN A 22 -4.58 12.80 14.64
N ARG A 23 -3.62 12.39 13.78
CA ARG A 23 -2.92 13.23 12.76
C ARG A 23 -1.87 12.42 12.01
N THR A 24 -2.26 11.33 11.36
CA THR A 24 -1.39 10.50 10.51
C THR A 24 -0.99 11.14 9.17
N VAL A 25 -1.19 12.46 8.95
CA VAL A 25 -0.72 13.09 7.69
C VAL A 25 -0.09 14.46 7.89
N ARG A 26 0.69 14.62 8.95
CA ARG A 26 1.62 15.75 9.04
C ARG A 26 2.86 15.35 9.83
N GLN A 27 3.82 14.75 9.15
CA GLN A 27 5.22 14.80 9.60
C GLN A 27 5.68 16.25 9.87
N GLU A 28 5.05 17.25 9.23
CA GLU A 28 5.34 18.66 9.46
C GLU A 28 4.84 19.24 10.79
N THR A 29 3.83 18.67 11.47
CA THR A 29 3.39 19.25 12.76
C THR A 29 4.17 18.78 13.98
N THR A 30 4.96 17.72 13.88
CA THR A 30 5.78 17.28 15.01
C THR A 30 7.11 18.02 15.05
N MET A 31 7.65 18.43 13.90
CA MET A 31 8.96 19.09 13.83
C MET A 31 8.91 20.63 13.86
N ALA A 32 7.83 21.28 13.43
CA ALA A 32 7.86 22.72 13.14
C ALA A 32 7.12 23.65 14.15
N LYS A 33 6.67 23.18 15.33
CA LYS A 33 5.85 24.02 16.23
C LYS A 33 6.29 24.21 17.68
N HIS A 34 7.38 23.61 18.16
CA HIS A 34 7.43 23.27 19.59
C HIS A 34 8.79 23.59 20.24
N GLY A 35 8.82 24.65 21.06
CA GLY A 35 10.03 25.34 21.55
C GLY A 35 10.34 25.14 23.04
N ASN A 36 10.13 23.95 23.61
CA ASN A 36 10.32 23.67 25.05
C ASN A 36 11.06 22.34 25.30
N LEU A 37 11.99 22.37 26.27
CA LEU A 37 12.94 21.29 26.60
C LEU A 37 12.29 19.92 26.94
N PRO A 38 11.16 19.83 27.66
CA PRO A 38 10.51 18.55 27.94
C PRO A 38 10.00 17.83 26.67
N GLU A 39 9.54 18.59 25.67
CA GLU A 39 9.03 18.03 24.41
C GLU A 39 10.18 17.54 23.52
N PHE A 40 11.32 18.25 23.53
CA PHE A 40 12.57 17.79 22.92
C PHE A 40 13.06 16.47 23.53
N ILE A 41 13.01 16.34 24.86
CA ILE A 41 13.36 15.10 25.57
C ILE A 41 12.41 13.96 25.15
N CYS A 42 11.09 14.19 25.11
CA CYS A 42 10.13 13.18 24.65
C CYS A 42 10.39 12.72 23.20
N GLN A 43 10.80 13.62 22.30
CA GLN A 43 11.19 13.24 20.93
C GLN A 43 12.47 12.41 20.90
N SER A 44 13.49 12.81 21.67
CA SER A 44 14.73 12.03 21.78
C SER A 44 14.49 10.63 22.33
N GLN A 45 13.60 10.49 23.31
CA GLN A 45 13.23 9.19 23.88
C GLN A 45 12.43 8.33 22.88
N LEU A 46 11.57 8.94 22.07
CA LEU A 46 10.85 8.23 21.01
C LEU A 46 11.82 7.67 19.96
N PHE A 47 12.77 8.48 19.51
CA PHE A 47 13.75 8.07 18.51
C PHE A 47 14.71 7.00 19.06
N ALA A 48 15.13 7.14 20.31
CA ALA A 48 15.87 6.11 21.03
C ALA A 48 15.05 4.81 21.18
N ALA A 49 13.74 4.88 21.39
CA ALA A 49 12.89 3.69 21.46
C ALA A 49 12.84 2.92 20.12
N PHE A 50 12.74 3.62 18.99
CA PHE A 50 12.87 2.99 17.66
C PHE A 50 14.25 2.36 17.49
N GLN A 51 15.32 3.05 17.89
CA GLN A 51 16.67 2.50 17.79
C GLN A 51 16.85 1.26 18.69
N ASN A 52 16.28 1.26 19.90
CA ASN A 52 16.30 0.12 20.81
C ASN A 52 15.54 -1.08 20.23
N LEU A 53 14.39 -0.84 19.58
CA LEU A 53 13.68 -1.87 18.83
C LEU A 53 14.56 -2.47 17.74
N TYR A 54 15.26 -1.65 16.96
CA TYR A 54 16.13 -2.12 15.86
C TYR A 54 17.40 -2.81 16.35
N ASN A 55 17.99 -2.33 17.45
CA ASN A 55 19.19 -2.91 18.06
C ASN A 55 18.91 -4.19 18.85
N ASN A 56 17.65 -4.64 18.92
CA ASN A 56 17.22 -5.73 19.79
C ASN A 56 17.59 -5.52 21.28
N THR A 57 17.56 -4.27 21.75
CA THR A 57 17.74 -3.96 23.17
C THR A 57 16.63 -4.64 23.96
N ASP A 58 16.98 -5.28 25.08
CA ASP A 58 16.05 -6.02 25.95
C ASP A 58 15.16 -7.02 25.19
N ASP A 59 15.68 -7.64 24.12
CA ASP A 59 15.00 -8.66 23.33
C ASP A 59 13.75 -8.17 22.56
N LEU A 60 13.65 -6.86 22.31
CA LEU A 60 12.49 -6.25 21.65
C LEU A 60 12.29 -6.73 20.20
N LEU A 61 13.36 -6.84 19.41
CA LEU A 61 13.26 -7.34 18.03
C LEU A 61 12.88 -8.81 18.00
N ASN A 62 13.42 -9.61 18.93
CA ASN A 62 13.07 -11.02 19.05
C ASN A 62 11.62 -11.20 19.47
N SER A 63 11.11 -10.36 20.38
CA SER A 63 9.69 -10.34 20.75
C SER A 63 8.79 -9.97 19.57
N TRP A 64 9.23 -9.01 18.74
CA TRP A 64 8.53 -8.65 17.51
C TRP A 64 8.56 -9.77 16.46
N ALA A 65 9.70 -10.45 16.31
CA ALA A 65 9.84 -11.63 15.47
C ALA A 65 8.92 -12.77 15.94
N ALA A 66 8.79 -12.98 17.26
CA ALA A 66 7.87 -13.95 17.82
C ALA A 66 6.39 -13.62 17.52
N PHE A 67 6.00 -12.35 17.61
CA PHE A 67 4.66 -11.90 17.18
C PHE A 67 4.38 -12.25 15.71
N TRP A 68 5.34 -11.99 14.83
CA TRP A 68 5.20 -12.29 13.41
C TRP A 68 5.20 -13.80 13.11
N ALA A 69 5.98 -14.58 13.85
CA ALA A 69 5.96 -16.04 13.78
C ALA A 69 4.58 -16.62 14.13
N GLU A 70 3.97 -16.17 15.24
CA GLU A 70 2.63 -16.59 15.64
C GLU A 70 1.55 -16.15 14.64
N THR A 71 1.67 -14.92 14.11
CA THR A 71 0.77 -14.43 13.07
C THR A 71 0.85 -15.31 11.82
N ALA A 72 2.06 -15.61 11.35
CA ALA A 72 2.27 -16.50 10.20
C ALA A 72 1.73 -17.91 10.46
N LEU A 73 1.97 -18.48 11.65
CA LEU A 73 1.44 -19.78 12.04
C LEU A 73 -0.09 -19.83 11.95
N GLY A 74 -0.77 -18.78 12.43
CA GLY A 74 -2.22 -18.67 12.42
C GLY A 74 -2.82 -18.47 11.02
N PHE A 75 -2.15 -17.73 10.14
CA PHE A 75 -2.70 -17.32 8.85
C PHE A 75 -2.20 -18.13 7.64
N LYS A 76 -1.18 -18.99 7.78
CA LYS A 76 -0.55 -19.71 6.65
C LYS A 76 -1.48 -20.55 5.77
N SER A 77 -2.64 -20.97 6.28
CA SER A 77 -3.62 -21.78 5.52
C SER A 77 -4.67 -20.96 4.78
N PHE A 78 -4.70 -19.63 4.94
CA PHE A 78 -5.74 -18.76 4.39
C PHE A 78 -5.31 -18.16 3.07
N SER A 79 -5.72 -18.76 1.95
CA SER A 79 -5.39 -18.29 0.59
C SER A 79 -5.91 -16.88 0.25
N ASN A 80 -6.84 -16.35 1.05
CA ASN A 80 -7.35 -14.98 0.93
C ASN A 80 -6.51 -13.94 1.68
N VAL A 81 -5.49 -14.35 2.44
CA VAL A 81 -4.48 -13.46 2.99
C VAL A 81 -3.44 -13.26 1.90
N ILE A 82 -3.23 -12.03 1.44
CA ILE A 82 -2.26 -11.75 0.37
C ILE A 82 -0.82 -11.65 0.90
N GLY A 83 -0.66 -11.31 2.19
CA GLY A 83 0.65 -11.17 2.81
C GLY A 83 0.63 -10.43 4.15
N TYR A 84 1.84 -10.14 4.63
CA TYR A 84 2.13 -9.53 5.92
C TYR A 84 2.96 -8.27 5.73
N GLU A 85 2.45 -7.11 6.15
CA GLU A 85 3.19 -5.84 6.14
C GLU A 85 3.92 -5.65 7.46
N LEU A 86 5.26 -5.69 7.40
CA LEU A 86 6.11 -5.85 8.58
C LEU A 86 5.90 -4.73 9.60
N ILE A 87 5.81 -3.48 9.13
CA ILE A 87 5.58 -2.27 9.93
C ILE A 87 5.06 -1.16 9.02
N ASN A 88 4.08 -0.42 9.52
CA ASN A 88 3.57 0.79 8.88
C ASN A 88 4.47 1.98 9.20
N GLU A 89 4.89 2.74 8.19
CA GLU A 89 5.65 3.99 8.32
C GLU A 89 6.83 3.90 9.31
N PRO A 90 7.83 3.03 9.04
CA PRO A 90 8.98 2.89 9.93
C PRO A 90 9.72 4.22 10.10
N TRP A 91 10.08 4.54 11.34
CA TRP A 91 10.94 5.69 11.63
C TRP A 91 12.41 5.34 11.43
N ALA A 92 13.25 6.34 11.16
CA ALA A 92 14.66 6.11 10.83
C ALA A 92 15.53 5.57 11.98
N GLY A 93 15.09 5.70 13.24
CA GLY A 93 15.87 5.38 14.44
C GLY A 93 16.27 6.63 15.23
N ASP A 94 17.36 6.55 16.00
CA ASP A 94 17.83 7.65 16.84
C ASP A 94 18.64 8.67 16.03
N ILE A 95 17.94 9.62 15.42
CA ILE A 95 18.54 10.68 14.60
C ILE A 95 19.36 11.70 15.42
N TYR A 96 19.23 11.74 16.75
CA TYR A 96 20.06 12.61 17.58
C TYR A 96 21.42 11.95 17.87
N ALA A 97 21.41 10.64 18.13
CA ALA A 97 22.64 9.87 18.25
C ALA A 97 23.37 9.70 16.91
N ASN A 98 22.62 9.52 15.82
CA ASN A 98 23.15 9.40 14.46
C ASN A 98 22.33 10.22 13.44
N PRO A 99 22.68 11.50 13.21
CA PRO A 99 21.98 12.36 12.25
C PRO A 99 22.01 11.87 10.81
N LEU A 100 22.94 10.99 10.43
CA LEU A 100 23.00 10.42 9.08
C LEU A 100 21.79 9.56 8.75
N LEU A 101 21.03 9.09 9.75
CA LEU A 101 19.79 8.35 9.55
C LEU A 101 18.70 9.17 8.83
N LEU A 102 18.81 10.50 8.81
CA LEU A 102 17.92 11.37 8.01
C LEU A 102 18.30 11.42 6.52
N VAL A 103 19.53 11.04 6.16
CA VAL A 103 19.95 10.99 4.77
C VAL A 103 19.16 9.86 4.10
N PRO A 104 18.49 10.12 2.95
CA PRO A 104 17.71 9.11 2.27
C PRO A 104 18.48 7.80 2.10
N LYS A 105 17.80 6.66 2.19
CA LYS A 105 18.37 5.29 2.09
C LYS A 105 19.23 4.82 3.27
N VAL A 106 19.77 5.72 4.10
CA VAL A 106 20.72 5.32 5.15
C VAL A 106 20.02 4.51 6.24
N ALA A 107 18.87 4.97 6.72
CA ALA A 107 18.10 4.25 7.73
C ALA A 107 17.56 2.91 7.22
N ASP A 108 17.08 2.87 5.98
CA ASP A 108 16.68 1.64 5.31
C ASP A 108 17.79 0.59 5.35
N LYS A 109 19.01 1.00 4.99
CA LYS A 109 20.16 0.10 4.93
C LYS A 109 20.68 -0.30 6.31
N MET A 110 20.81 0.67 7.22
CA MET A 110 21.45 0.46 8.52
C MET A 110 20.53 -0.20 9.54
N ASN A 111 19.26 0.19 9.56
CA ASN A 111 18.30 -0.23 10.58
C ASN A 111 17.26 -1.20 10.01
N LEU A 112 16.55 -0.82 8.94
CA LEU A 112 15.39 -1.60 8.49
C LEU A 112 15.78 -2.93 7.81
N ALA A 113 16.81 -2.94 6.96
CA ALA A 113 17.21 -4.15 6.24
C ALA A 113 17.62 -5.31 7.18
N PRO A 114 18.48 -5.10 8.21
CA PRO A 114 18.80 -6.14 9.19
C PRO A 114 17.58 -6.61 9.99
N VAL A 115 16.72 -5.68 10.40
CA VAL A 115 15.48 -5.97 11.14
C VAL A 115 14.55 -6.85 10.30
N TYR A 116 14.31 -6.47 9.04
CA TYR A 116 13.41 -7.21 8.16
C TYR A 116 13.92 -8.59 7.81
N GLU A 117 15.24 -8.84 7.81
CA GLU A 117 15.77 -10.18 7.67
C GLU A 117 15.40 -11.08 8.87
N VAL A 118 15.50 -10.55 10.10
CA VAL A 118 15.09 -11.26 11.32
C VAL A 118 13.59 -11.59 11.28
N LEU A 119 12.75 -10.60 10.95
CA LEU A 119 11.30 -10.81 10.86
C LEU A 119 10.92 -11.78 9.74
N SER A 120 11.55 -11.65 8.57
CA SER A 120 11.34 -12.57 7.45
C SER A 120 11.68 -13.99 7.84
N LYS A 121 12.83 -14.22 8.48
CA LYS A 121 13.21 -15.56 8.95
C LYS A 121 12.18 -16.16 9.91
N ALA A 122 11.64 -15.36 10.83
CA ALA A 122 10.63 -15.80 11.79
C ALA A 122 9.30 -16.17 11.09
N ILE A 123 8.82 -15.35 10.17
CA ILE A 123 7.63 -15.65 9.34
C ILE A 123 7.87 -16.92 8.53
N ARG A 124 9.01 -16.98 7.83
CA ARG A 124 9.38 -18.10 6.95
C ARG A 124 9.60 -19.39 7.71
N GLN A 125 9.72 -19.41 9.03
CA GLN A 125 9.71 -20.66 9.78
C GLN A 125 8.37 -21.41 9.63
N TYR A 126 7.26 -20.68 9.50
CA TYR A 126 5.91 -21.25 9.49
C TYR A 126 5.18 -21.09 8.16
N ASP A 127 5.50 -20.04 7.41
CA ASP A 127 4.81 -19.70 6.17
C ASP A 127 5.81 -19.38 5.06
N LYS A 128 5.85 -20.25 4.05
CA LYS A 128 6.72 -20.07 2.89
C LYS A 128 6.05 -19.35 1.74
N GLU A 129 4.73 -19.23 1.71
CA GLU A 129 3.96 -18.88 0.51
C GLU A 129 3.47 -17.43 0.49
N HIS A 130 2.90 -16.93 1.58
CA HIS A 130 2.34 -15.58 1.59
C HIS A 130 3.39 -14.50 1.36
N CYS A 131 2.98 -13.38 0.75
CA CYS A 131 3.91 -12.28 0.49
C CYS A 131 4.37 -11.59 1.78
N ILE A 132 5.58 -11.07 1.80
CA ILE A 132 6.02 -10.11 2.82
C ILE A 132 6.04 -8.72 2.19
N PHE A 133 5.24 -7.82 2.75
CA PHE A 133 5.20 -6.40 2.42
C PHE A 133 6.18 -5.66 3.35
N PHE A 134 7.05 -4.84 2.77
CA PHE A 134 8.09 -4.13 3.51
C PHE A 134 8.18 -2.68 3.03
N GLU A 135 8.29 -1.75 3.96
CA GLU A 135 8.37 -0.32 3.70
C GLU A 135 9.78 0.23 3.91
N GLY A 136 10.15 1.28 3.19
CA GLY A 136 11.28 2.14 3.58
C GLY A 136 10.81 3.24 4.53
N VAL A 137 11.73 4.10 4.98
CA VAL A 137 11.34 5.34 5.67
C VAL A 137 10.47 6.22 4.75
N THR A 138 9.50 6.91 5.34
CA THR A 138 8.42 7.61 4.62
C THR A 138 8.85 8.81 3.76
N TRP A 139 10.07 9.30 3.92
CA TRP A 139 10.62 10.40 3.11
C TRP A 139 11.60 9.95 2.02
N ASP A 140 11.72 8.64 1.76
CA ASP A 140 12.53 8.10 0.65
C ASP A 140 11.82 8.26 -0.70
N ASP A 141 11.50 9.51 -1.06
CA ASP A 141 10.86 9.89 -2.33
C ASP A 141 11.70 9.55 -3.57
N PHE A 142 13.01 9.36 -3.40
CA PHE A 142 13.97 9.17 -4.51
C PHE A 142 14.65 7.80 -4.52
N GLY A 143 14.07 6.83 -3.84
CA GLY A 143 14.52 5.44 -3.85
C GLY A 143 14.79 4.91 -2.45
N VAL A 144 14.54 3.62 -2.24
CA VAL A 144 14.80 2.94 -0.95
C VAL A 144 16.25 2.45 -0.84
N GLY A 145 16.72 2.27 0.39
CA GLY A 145 18.10 1.89 0.70
C GLY A 145 18.39 0.40 0.79
N PHE A 146 17.41 -0.46 0.53
CA PHE A 146 17.59 -1.91 0.61
C PHE A 146 18.50 -2.43 -0.52
N ASP A 147 19.49 -3.28 -0.20
CA ASP A 147 20.31 -3.97 -1.20
C ASP A 147 19.59 -5.22 -1.77
N THR A 148 18.72 -5.85 -0.96
CA THR A 148 17.89 -7.02 -1.32
C THR A 148 16.55 -6.95 -0.58
N VAL A 149 15.57 -7.74 -1.04
CA VAL A 149 14.32 -7.97 -0.31
C VAL A 149 14.54 -8.77 0.99
N PRO A 150 13.61 -8.70 1.96
CA PRO A 150 13.66 -9.54 3.16
C PRO A 150 13.67 -11.04 2.81
N GLY A 151 14.60 -11.81 3.38
CA GLY A 151 14.81 -13.23 3.06
C GLY A 151 15.65 -13.48 1.79
N GLY A 152 16.09 -12.42 1.10
CA GLY A 152 17.02 -12.53 -0.02
C GLY A 152 16.42 -13.06 -1.33
N GLU A 153 17.29 -13.49 -2.23
CA GLU A 153 16.96 -13.91 -3.60
C GLU A 153 15.87 -14.99 -3.66
N ALA A 154 15.87 -15.94 -2.73
CA ALA A 154 14.92 -17.04 -2.66
C ALA A 154 13.46 -16.59 -2.47
N TYR A 155 13.23 -15.38 -1.96
CA TYR A 155 11.91 -14.86 -1.63
C TYR A 155 11.47 -13.66 -2.47
N ARG A 156 12.29 -13.18 -3.43
CA ARG A 156 11.94 -12.05 -4.32
C ARG A 156 10.58 -12.21 -5.02
N ASN A 157 10.21 -13.43 -5.37
CA ASN A 157 8.93 -13.72 -6.03
C ASN A 157 7.69 -13.60 -5.11
N ARG A 158 7.89 -13.35 -3.82
CA ARG A 158 6.86 -13.18 -2.78
C ARG A 158 7.25 -12.11 -1.75
N SER A 159 7.96 -11.11 -2.24
CA SER A 159 8.26 -9.87 -1.51
C SER A 159 7.61 -8.72 -2.26
N VAL A 160 7.02 -7.79 -1.51
CA VAL A 160 6.33 -6.62 -2.05
C VAL A 160 6.89 -5.39 -1.36
N LEU A 161 7.50 -4.48 -2.13
CA LEU A 161 7.86 -3.17 -1.60
C LEU A 161 6.56 -2.37 -1.46
N SER A 162 6.13 -2.14 -0.22
CA SER A 162 5.03 -1.24 0.08
C SER A 162 5.54 0.18 0.30
N TYR A 163 4.71 1.16 -0.06
CA TYR A 163 5.04 2.57 0.07
C TYR A 163 3.78 3.43 0.12
N HIS A 164 3.92 4.61 0.71
CA HIS A 164 2.85 5.59 0.83
C HIS A 164 3.08 6.76 -0.13
N TYR A 165 1.99 7.42 -0.51
CA TYR A 165 2.05 8.71 -1.18
C TYR A 165 1.11 9.73 -0.52
N TYR A 166 1.71 10.77 0.03
CA TYR A 166 1.02 11.89 0.64
C TYR A 166 1.71 13.19 0.28
N SER A 167 0.97 14.22 -0.15
CA SER A 167 1.53 15.53 -0.47
C SER A 167 0.94 16.59 0.45
N PRO A 168 1.69 17.14 1.43
CA PRO A 168 3.00 16.68 1.95
C PRO A 168 2.89 15.34 2.72
N PRO A 169 4.01 14.64 3.03
CA PRO A 169 5.42 15.05 2.93
C PRO A 169 6.12 14.78 1.60
N SER A 170 5.54 13.97 0.71
CA SER A 170 6.13 13.67 -0.59
C SER A 170 6.23 14.91 -1.47
N LEU A 171 7.35 15.03 -2.19
CA LEU A 171 7.69 16.20 -2.99
C LEU A 171 7.04 16.21 -4.39
N SER A 172 6.91 15.04 -5.01
CA SER A 172 6.43 14.93 -6.40
C SER A 172 5.81 13.56 -6.65
N LEU A 173 4.53 13.53 -7.06
CA LEU A 173 3.81 12.31 -7.44
C LEU A 173 4.59 11.49 -8.47
N ILE A 174 4.94 12.13 -9.59
CA ILE A 174 5.51 11.42 -10.73
C ILE A 174 6.92 10.92 -10.43
N ASP A 175 7.71 11.68 -9.67
CA ASP A 175 9.08 11.26 -9.35
C ASP A 175 9.10 10.17 -8.28
N ASN A 176 8.16 10.18 -7.32
CA ASN A 176 7.96 9.08 -6.38
C ASN A 176 7.65 7.77 -7.14
N PHE A 177 6.68 7.77 -8.06
CA PHE A 177 6.38 6.58 -8.86
C PHE A 177 7.55 6.12 -9.76
N LYS A 178 8.34 7.05 -10.32
CA LYS A 178 9.56 6.69 -11.07
C LYS A 178 10.60 6.05 -10.16
N ALA A 179 10.80 6.58 -8.95
CA ALA A 179 11.72 6.03 -7.97
C ALA A 179 11.29 4.61 -7.56
N ARG A 180 10.00 4.43 -7.23
CA ARG A 180 9.42 3.12 -6.93
C ARG A 180 9.60 2.14 -8.08
N LYS A 181 9.30 2.53 -9.32
CA LYS A 181 9.53 1.67 -10.49
C LYS A 181 10.99 1.18 -10.56
N LYS A 182 11.97 2.08 -10.39
CA LYS A 182 13.39 1.72 -10.37
C LYS A 182 13.75 0.78 -9.22
N ASP A 183 13.16 1.00 -8.04
CA ASP A 183 13.38 0.13 -6.88
C ASP A 183 12.84 -1.28 -7.15
N LEU A 184 11.63 -1.40 -7.72
CA LEU A 184 11.02 -2.70 -8.05
C LEU A 184 11.83 -3.47 -9.09
N GLU A 185 12.31 -2.80 -10.14
CA GLU A 185 13.18 -3.40 -11.16
C GLU A 185 14.51 -3.88 -10.54
N ARG A 186 15.10 -3.06 -9.66
CA ARG A 186 16.37 -3.36 -8.99
C ARG A 186 16.25 -4.51 -7.99
N LEU A 187 15.21 -4.50 -7.16
CA LEU A 187 14.93 -5.52 -6.14
C LEU A 187 14.27 -6.77 -6.72
N LYS A 188 13.75 -6.69 -7.95
CA LYS A 188 13.01 -7.75 -8.66
C LYS A 188 11.85 -8.31 -7.84
N CYS A 189 11.05 -7.42 -7.26
CA CYS A 189 9.95 -7.75 -6.37
C CYS A 189 8.63 -7.09 -6.80
N GLY A 190 7.52 -7.48 -6.18
CA GLY A 190 6.24 -6.79 -6.35
C GLY A 190 6.27 -5.40 -5.72
N GLY A 191 5.31 -4.55 -6.10
CA GLY A 191 5.15 -3.21 -5.52
C GLY A 191 3.69 -2.88 -5.30
N MET A 192 3.39 -2.16 -4.21
CA MET A 192 2.03 -1.76 -3.88
C MET A 192 2.01 -0.46 -3.09
N MET A 193 1.19 0.50 -3.51
CA MET A 193 0.97 1.73 -2.77
C MET A 193 -0.06 1.48 -1.66
N THR A 194 0.39 1.20 -0.45
CA THR A 194 -0.49 0.77 0.65
C THR A 194 -1.24 1.91 1.31
N GLU A 195 -0.85 3.16 1.07
CA GLU A 195 -1.54 4.32 1.62
C GLU A 195 -1.46 5.56 0.73
N PHE A 196 -2.62 6.19 0.51
CA PHE A 196 -2.78 7.54 -0.03
C PHE A 196 -4.21 8.03 0.26
N PHE A 197 -4.49 9.31 0.01
CA PHE A 197 -5.86 9.84 0.17
C PHE A 197 -6.82 9.27 -0.88
N THR A 198 -7.72 8.38 -0.47
CA THR A 198 -8.93 7.98 -1.24
C THR A 198 -10.23 8.53 -0.68
N SER A 199 -10.13 9.19 0.46
CA SER A 199 -11.22 9.88 1.14
C SER A 199 -10.61 11.04 1.90
N ALA A 200 -11.44 11.90 2.48
CA ALA A 200 -10.96 12.90 3.43
C ALA A 200 -9.92 13.91 2.85
N GLY A 201 -9.76 13.97 1.53
CA GLY A 201 -8.87 14.87 0.79
C GLY A 201 -9.58 15.47 -0.42
N GLU A 202 -8.84 16.22 -1.23
CA GLU A 202 -9.35 16.75 -2.49
C GLU A 202 -9.49 15.64 -3.53
N ILE A 203 -10.59 15.66 -4.29
CA ILE A 203 -10.91 14.62 -5.28
C ILE A 203 -9.91 14.62 -6.44
N GLU A 204 -9.53 15.81 -6.93
CA GLU A 204 -8.66 15.90 -8.11
C GLU A 204 -7.25 15.31 -7.85
N PRO A 205 -6.53 15.66 -6.76
CA PRO A 205 -5.26 14.99 -6.43
C PRO A 205 -5.41 13.48 -6.22
N MET A 206 -6.48 13.02 -5.58
CA MET A 206 -6.77 11.59 -5.41
C MET A 206 -6.88 10.87 -6.77
N VAL A 207 -7.65 11.43 -7.71
CA VAL A 207 -7.80 10.88 -9.07
C VAL A 207 -6.46 10.88 -9.80
N LYS A 208 -5.67 11.96 -9.71
CA LYS A 208 -4.32 12.01 -10.31
C LYS A 208 -3.39 10.94 -9.75
N THR A 209 -3.47 10.64 -8.45
CA THR A 209 -2.68 9.57 -7.83
C THR A 209 -3.11 8.19 -8.35
N MET A 210 -4.40 7.92 -8.49
CA MET A 210 -4.89 6.67 -9.11
C MET A 210 -4.50 6.55 -10.58
N ASP A 211 -4.56 7.65 -11.35
CA ASP A 211 -4.11 7.65 -12.75
C ASP A 211 -2.61 7.40 -12.88
N ALA A 212 -1.80 7.90 -11.93
CA ALA A 212 -0.39 7.58 -11.85
C ALA A 212 -0.18 6.09 -11.51
N ALA A 213 -0.93 5.55 -10.55
CA ALA A 213 -0.87 4.13 -10.21
C ALA A 213 -1.18 3.23 -11.41
N ASP A 214 -2.23 3.54 -12.18
CA ASP A 214 -2.56 2.84 -13.43
C ASP A 214 -1.40 2.93 -14.44
N LYS A 215 -0.85 4.15 -14.65
CA LYS A 215 0.27 4.39 -15.57
C LYS A 215 1.53 3.58 -15.23
N TYR A 216 1.80 3.38 -13.95
CA TYR A 216 2.97 2.64 -13.46
C TYR A 216 2.66 1.18 -13.11
N LEU A 217 1.45 0.70 -13.38
CA LEU A 217 1.00 -0.66 -13.09
C LEU A 217 1.15 -1.04 -11.62
N GLN A 218 0.75 -0.13 -10.72
CA GLN A 218 0.87 -0.29 -9.28
C GLN A 218 -0.52 -0.43 -8.66
N SER A 219 -0.73 -1.49 -7.89
CA SER A 219 -1.93 -1.64 -7.05
C SER A 219 -1.89 -0.67 -5.88
N TRP A 220 -3.05 -0.41 -5.29
CA TRP A 220 -3.15 0.52 -4.16
C TRP A 220 -4.20 0.11 -3.12
N ILE A 221 -3.98 0.53 -1.88
CA ILE A 221 -4.96 0.58 -0.80
C ILE A 221 -5.14 2.03 -0.39
N GLY A 222 -6.40 2.42 -0.25
CA GLY A 222 -6.79 3.79 0.02
C GLY A 222 -7.06 4.08 1.49
N TRP A 223 -6.52 5.21 1.99
CA TRP A 223 -6.86 5.73 3.32
C TRP A 223 -8.13 6.60 3.25
N GLU A 224 -9.19 6.32 4.00
CA GLU A 224 -9.47 5.06 4.69
C GLU A 224 -10.95 4.74 4.54
N TYR A 225 -11.29 3.46 4.65
CA TYR A 225 -12.68 3.04 4.67
C TYR A 225 -13.09 2.63 6.08
N LYS A 226 -13.47 3.57 6.96
CA LYS A 226 -13.97 3.19 8.29
C LYS A 226 -14.93 4.16 8.98
N ALA A 227 -15.77 3.55 9.83
CA ALA A 227 -15.85 3.93 11.23
C ALA A 227 -15.67 2.68 12.12
N TYR A 228 -14.78 2.73 13.12
CA TYR A 228 -14.91 1.87 14.31
C TYR A 228 -14.65 2.69 15.59
N HIS A 229 -15.53 2.45 16.58
CA HIS A 229 -16.06 3.29 17.67
C HIS A 229 -15.29 4.57 18.15
N PRO A 230 -16.00 5.69 18.43
CA PRO A 230 -17.43 5.94 18.19
C PRO A 230 -17.75 6.18 16.71
N SER A 231 -18.92 5.72 16.27
CA SER A 231 -19.52 6.21 15.03
C SER A 231 -19.69 7.72 15.21
N ARG A 232 -18.96 8.51 14.44
CA ARG A 232 -19.14 9.97 14.39
C ARG A 232 -19.85 10.29 13.08
N PRO A 233 -21.17 10.08 12.99
CA PRO A 233 -21.94 10.35 11.77
C PRO A 233 -21.90 11.84 11.38
N ASP A 234 -21.56 12.73 12.31
CA ASP A 234 -21.53 14.18 12.14
C ASP A 234 -20.20 14.79 12.62
N LEU A 235 -19.18 14.76 11.77
CA LEU A 235 -18.02 15.62 11.98
C LEU A 235 -18.40 17.08 11.66
N LYS A 236 -19.02 17.78 12.62
CA LYS A 236 -19.17 19.24 12.56
C LYS A 236 -17.78 19.88 12.58
N GLY A 237 -17.52 20.75 11.60
CA GLY A 237 -16.28 21.53 11.50
C GLY A 237 -15.13 20.77 10.82
N ASN A 238 -15.05 20.88 9.49
CA ASN A 238 -13.85 20.70 8.65
C ASN A 238 -13.00 19.41 8.85
N ARG A 239 -13.55 18.35 9.46
CA ARG A 239 -12.87 17.06 9.60
C ARG A 239 -13.38 16.10 8.54
N ARG A 240 -12.62 16.02 7.45
CA ARG A 240 -12.30 14.80 6.67
C ARG A 240 -13.32 13.66 6.79
N SER A 241 -14.33 13.62 5.92
CA SER A 241 -15.28 12.49 5.85
C SER A 241 -14.60 11.25 5.29
N ALA A 242 -14.64 10.14 6.02
CA ALA A 242 -14.22 8.83 5.54
C ALA A 242 -15.19 8.30 4.46
N LEU A 243 -14.75 7.28 3.70
CA LEU A 243 -15.59 6.67 2.68
C LEU A 243 -16.78 5.90 3.32
N TRP A 244 -16.63 5.35 4.53
CA TRP A 244 -17.72 4.84 5.37
C TRP A 244 -17.91 5.76 6.59
N ASN A 245 -19.14 6.10 6.98
CA ASN A 245 -19.38 6.86 8.22
C ASN A 245 -20.02 6.02 9.35
N GLY A 246 -20.19 4.71 9.14
CA GLY A 246 -20.88 3.81 10.07
C GLY A 246 -22.37 3.61 9.77
N THR A 247 -23.01 4.49 9.00
CA THR A 247 -24.42 4.35 8.56
C THR A 247 -24.57 4.22 7.05
N GLY A 248 -23.55 4.60 6.28
CA GLY A 248 -23.57 4.51 4.83
C GLY A 248 -22.25 4.88 4.17
N LEU A 249 -22.19 4.58 2.88
CA LEU A 249 -21.12 4.96 1.97
C LEU A 249 -21.26 6.43 1.57
N ASN A 250 -20.16 7.18 1.58
CA ASN A 250 -20.10 8.48 0.94
C ASN A 250 -20.01 8.30 -0.59
N GLN A 251 -21.11 8.59 -1.27
CA GLN A 251 -21.25 8.33 -2.72
C GLN A 251 -20.29 9.14 -3.58
N ILE A 252 -19.84 10.32 -3.14
CA ILE A 252 -18.85 11.12 -3.88
C ILE A 252 -17.53 10.34 -3.98
N TYR A 253 -17.06 9.78 -2.86
CA TYR A 253 -15.86 8.97 -2.86
C TYR A 253 -16.06 7.66 -3.61
N VAL A 254 -17.21 6.97 -3.44
CA VAL A 254 -17.52 5.76 -4.21
C VAL A 254 -17.42 6.01 -5.71
N GLN A 255 -18.09 7.06 -6.21
CA GLN A 255 -18.09 7.41 -7.63
C GLN A 255 -16.70 7.78 -8.16
N SER A 256 -15.83 8.30 -7.30
CA SER A 256 -14.49 8.75 -7.68
C SER A 256 -13.42 7.66 -7.56
N THR A 257 -13.60 6.67 -6.68
CA THR A 257 -12.62 5.61 -6.41
C THR A 257 -12.96 4.27 -7.03
N THR A 258 -14.24 4.01 -7.36
CA THR A 258 -14.60 2.83 -8.16
C THR A 258 -14.12 3.01 -9.59
N ARG A 259 -13.36 2.06 -10.12
CA ARG A 259 -12.72 2.14 -11.45
C ARG A 259 -12.96 0.83 -12.20
N THR A 260 -12.93 0.88 -13.52
CA THR A 260 -12.75 -0.35 -14.31
C THR A 260 -11.27 -0.72 -14.27
N TYR A 261 -10.93 -1.96 -13.92
CA TYR A 261 -9.52 -2.38 -13.80
C TYR A 261 -9.37 -3.89 -14.03
N PRO A 262 -8.19 -4.35 -14.48
CA PRO A 262 -7.91 -5.77 -14.60
C PRO A 262 -7.68 -6.38 -13.21
N GLN A 263 -8.54 -7.31 -12.79
CA GLN A 263 -8.34 -8.10 -11.56
C GLN A 263 -7.31 -9.20 -11.75
N ALA A 264 -7.28 -9.81 -12.93
CA ALA A 264 -6.31 -10.83 -13.30
C ALA A 264 -5.99 -10.73 -14.79
N VAL A 265 -4.73 -10.90 -15.15
CA VAL A 265 -4.25 -10.84 -16.53
C VAL A 265 -3.48 -12.10 -16.86
N ALA A 266 -3.88 -12.76 -17.94
CA ALA A 266 -3.26 -13.99 -18.43
C ALA A 266 -2.00 -13.68 -19.28
N GLY A 267 -1.04 -12.98 -18.70
CA GLY A 267 0.17 -12.52 -19.40
C GLY A 267 0.87 -11.37 -18.70
N TYR A 268 1.79 -10.71 -19.40
CA TYR A 268 2.46 -9.51 -18.93
C TYR A 268 1.65 -8.27 -19.28
N THR A 269 1.11 -7.58 -18.28
CA THR A 269 0.43 -6.30 -18.50
C THR A 269 1.43 -5.27 -19.02
N LEU A 270 1.20 -4.76 -20.23
CA LEU A 270 2.03 -3.72 -20.84
C LEU A 270 1.54 -2.32 -20.47
N LYS A 271 0.22 -2.14 -20.42
CA LYS A 271 -0.43 -0.92 -19.95
C LYS A 271 -1.89 -1.21 -19.59
N PHE A 272 -2.42 -0.45 -18.64
CA PHE A 272 -3.85 -0.23 -18.55
C PHE A 272 -4.15 1.21 -18.12
N ARG A 273 -5.37 1.66 -18.35
CA ARG A 273 -5.88 2.95 -17.89
C ARG A 273 -7.39 2.89 -17.81
N PHE A 274 -7.94 3.53 -16.79
CA PHE A 274 -9.34 3.93 -16.76
C PHE A 274 -9.43 5.46 -16.78
N ASP A 275 -10.21 6.02 -17.70
CA ASP A 275 -10.47 7.45 -17.75
C ASP A 275 -11.81 7.75 -17.05
N LEU A 276 -11.74 8.45 -15.93
CA LEU A 276 -12.93 8.76 -15.13
C LEU A 276 -13.89 9.72 -15.86
N SER A 277 -13.45 10.49 -16.85
CA SER A 277 -14.31 11.41 -17.58
C SER A 277 -15.05 10.71 -18.72
N SER A 278 -14.32 10.04 -19.61
CA SER A 278 -14.92 9.35 -20.76
C SER A 278 -15.58 8.02 -20.37
N LYS A 279 -15.17 7.44 -19.24
CA LYS A 279 -15.47 6.05 -18.82
C LYS A 279 -14.84 5.01 -19.75
N GLU A 280 -13.83 5.41 -20.53
CA GLU A 280 -13.06 4.47 -21.34
C GLU A 280 -12.08 3.70 -20.45
N PHE A 281 -12.03 2.39 -20.65
CA PHE A 281 -11.00 1.53 -20.13
C PHE A 281 -10.19 0.91 -21.26
N VAL A 282 -8.87 0.87 -21.09
CA VAL A 282 -7.95 0.20 -22.00
C VAL A 282 -7.05 -0.74 -21.20
N LEU A 283 -6.87 -1.97 -21.69
CA LEU A 283 -5.89 -2.93 -21.22
C LEU A 283 -5.12 -3.48 -22.41
N VAL A 284 -3.80 -3.55 -22.31
CA VAL A 284 -2.95 -4.30 -23.24
C VAL A 284 -2.03 -5.20 -22.45
N TYR A 285 -2.00 -6.48 -22.81
CA TYR A 285 -1.09 -7.46 -22.24
C TYR A 285 -0.46 -8.33 -23.32
N GLU A 286 0.73 -8.83 -23.03
CA GLU A 286 1.48 -9.75 -23.87
C GLU A 286 1.31 -11.18 -23.34
N VAL A 287 1.03 -12.14 -24.22
CA VAL A 287 1.00 -13.56 -23.87
C VAL A 287 2.39 -14.00 -23.43
N SER A 288 2.50 -14.49 -22.19
CA SER A 288 3.76 -14.87 -21.55
C SER A 288 3.99 -16.38 -21.62
N GLU A 289 5.24 -16.80 -21.83
CA GLU A 289 5.64 -18.21 -21.70
C GLU A 289 5.48 -18.76 -20.28
N THR A 290 5.55 -17.90 -19.27
CA THR A 290 5.47 -18.28 -17.85
C THR A 290 4.04 -18.32 -17.30
N CYS A 291 3.06 -17.81 -18.06
CA CYS A 291 1.67 -17.78 -17.66
C CYS A 291 0.89 -18.88 -18.39
N HIS A 292 0.46 -19.91 -17.67
CA HIS A 292 -0.33 -21.00 -18.26
C HIS A 292 -1.84 -20.73 -18.25
N ALA A 293 -2.27 -19.64 -17.61
CA ALA A 293 -3.66 -19.22 -17.66
C ALA A 293 -3.96 -18.59 -19.03
N THR A 294 -5.17 -18.80 -19.53
CA THR A 294 -5.66 -18.15 -20.76
C THR A 294 -6.72 -17.09 -20.48
N LYS A 295 -7.19 -17.01 -19.23
CA LYS A 295 -8.31 -16.17 -18.80
C LYS A 295 -7.83 -14.92 -18.09
N SER A 296 -8.19 -13.77 -18.65
CA SER A 296 -8.08 -12.46 -17.99
C SER A 296 -9.45 -12.02 -17.48
N VAL A 297 -9.46 -11.28 -16.38
CA VAL A 297 -10.67 -10.84 -15.69
C VAL A 297 -10.60 -9.34 -15.48
N VAL A 298 -11.60 -8.62 -15.97
CA VAL A 298 -11.72 -7.16 -15.83
C VAL A 298 -12.99 -6.84 -15.04
N TYR A 299 -12.81 -6.15 -13.92
CA TYR A 299 -13.91 -5.57 -13.16
C TYR A 299 -14.34 -4.26 -13.81
N LEU A 300 -15.65 -4.00 -13.84
CA LEU A 300 -16.23 -2.71 -14.18
C LEU A 300 -17.42 -2.43 -13.27
N ASN A 301 -17.63 -1.17 -12.88
CA ASN A 301 -18.82 -0.81 -12.12
C ASN A 301 -19.95 -0.40 -13.08
N GLU A 302 -20.77 -1.36 -13.48
CA GLU A 302 -21.86 -1.14 -14.45
C GLU A 302 -22.83 -0.06 -13.97
N GLU A 303 -23.20 -0.09 -12.69
CA GLU A 303 -24.19 0.82 -12.12
C GLU A 303 -23.70 2.28 -12.07
N VAL A 304 -22.41 2.47 -11.77
CA VAL A 304 -21.84 3.82 -11.60
C VAL A 304 -21.34 4.41 -12.92
N HIS A 305 -20.66 3.63 -13.76
CA HIS A 305 -19.95 4.15 -14.94
C HIS A 305 -20.59 3.76 -16.27
N TYR A 306 -21.44 2.72 -16.29
CA TYR A 306 -22.05 2.18 -17.51
C TYR A 306 -23.57 1.93 -17.37
N PRO A 307 -24.37 2.88 -16.85
CA PRO A 307 -25.80 2.65 -16.56
C PRO A 307 -26.64 2.35 -17.80
N SER A 308 -26.19 2.77 -18.99
CA SER A 308 -26.81 2.47 -20.29
C SER A 308 -26.16 1.24 -20.98
N GLY A 309 -25.31 0.52 -20.26
CA GLY A 309 -24.47 -0.56 -20.76
C GLY A 309 -23.14 -0.07 -21.35
N TYR A 310 -22.38 -1.02 -21.89
CA TYR A 310 -21.03 -0.83 -22.39
C TYR A 310 -20.82 -1.55 -23.73
N THR A 311 -19.77 -1.16 -24.44
CA THR A 311 -19.25 -1.83 -25.64
C THR A 311 -17.86 -2.36 -25.35
N VAL A 312 -17.50 -3.48 -25.98
CA VAL A 312 -16.20 -4.14 -25.81
C VAL A 312 -15.57 -4.32 -27.20
N ALA A 313 -14.35 -3.84 -27.36
CA ALA A 313 -13.49 -4.15 -28.48
C ALA A 313 -12.31 -4.98 -27.99
N VAL A 314 -12.01 -6.08 -28.68
CA VAL A 314 -10.89 -6.97 -28.34
C VAL A 314 -10.11 -7.32 -29.60
N THR A 315 -8.78 -7.33 -29.49
CA THR A 315 -7.87 -7.78 -30.54
C THR A 315 -6.80 -8.69 -29.93
N PRO A 316 -6.37 -9.77 -30.63
CA PRO A 316 -6.90 -10.25 -31.91
C PRO A 316 -8.32 -10.83 -31.78
N SER A 317 -9.03 -10.98 -32.91
CA SER A 317 -10.41 -11.48 -32.94
C SER A 317 -10.57 -12.93 -32.48
N SER A 318 -9.46 -13.66 -32.33
CA SER A 318 -9.43 -14.99 -31.74
C SER A 318 -9.63 -14.99 -30.23
N VAL A 319 -9.53 -13.83 -29.57
CA VAL A 319 -9.80 -13.70 -28.13
C VAL A 319 -11.31 -13.56 -27.93
N GLU A 320 -11.87 -14.49 -27.20
CA GLU A 320 -13.30 -14.50 -26.86
C GLU A 320 -13.53 -13.76 -25.55
N TRP A 321 -14.72 -13.21 -25.36
CA TRP A 321 -15.10 -12.57 -24.10
C TRP A 321 -16.54 -12.88 -23.70
N SER A 322 -16.80 -12.90 -22.40
CA SER A 322 -18.14 -13.10 -21.82
C SER A 322 -18.37 -12.22 -20.59
N SER A 323 -19.65 -12.03 -20.24
CA SER A 323 -20.12 -11.26 -19.08
C SER A 323 -21.13 -12.07 -18.28
N GLU A 324 -20.69 -13.21 -17.73
CA GLU A 324 -21.57 -14.14 -16.99
C GLU A 324 -21.98 -13.61 -15.61
N THR A 325 -21.15 -12.76 -15.01
CA THR A 325 -21.37 -12.17 -13.69
C THR A 325 -21.44 -10.66 -13.81
N LYS A 326 -22.42 -10.03 -13.15
CA LYS A 326 -22.53 -8.56 -13.08
C LYS A 326 -21.21 -7.96 -12.60
N ASN A 327 -20.80 -6.87 -13.22
CA ASN A 327 -19.55 -6.15 -12.96
C ASN A 327 -18.27 -6.92 -13.34
N MET A 328 -18.37 -8.01 -14.11
CA MET A 328 -17.20 -8.82 -14.47
C MET A 328 -17.19 -9.25 -15.94
N LEU A 329 -16.10 -8.93 -16.62
CA LEU A 329 -15.81 -9.42 -17.96
C LEU A 329 -14.66 -10.42 -17.93
N THR A 330 -14.85 -11.55 -18.58
CA THR A 330 -13.80 -12.56 -18.78
C THR A 330 -13.35 -12.55 -20.23
N PHE A 331 -12.04 -12.54 -20.46
CA PHE A 331 -11.42 -12.60 -21.77
C PHE A 331 -10.54 -13.85 -21.86
N SER A 332 -10.79 -14.71 -22.84
CA SER A 332 -10.08 -15.98 -23.03
C SER A 332 -9.35 -15.95 -24.37
N HIS A 333 -8.02 -15.97 -24.34
CA HIS A 333 -7.23 -16.16 -25.56
C HIS A 333 -7.00 -17.67 -25.80
N PRO A 334 -6.91 -18.13 -27.07
CA PRO A 334 -6.71 -19.54 -27.35
C PRO A 334 -5.27 -19.95 -27.03
N THR A 335 -5.07 -21.21 -26.65
CA THR A 335 -3.72 -21.77 -26.40
C THR A 335 -2.82 -21.76 -27.64
N SER A 336 -3.40 -21.64 -28.83
CA SER A 336 -2.69 -21.48 -30.10
C SER A 336 -2.18 -20.06 -30.34
N LEU A 337 -2.58 -19.07 -29.52
CA LEU A 337 -2.09 -17.70 -29.65
C LEU A 337 -0.59 -17.68 -29.27
N PRO A 338 0.32 -17.28 -30.16
CA PRO A 338 1.75 -17.36 -29.89
C PRO A 338 2.18 -16.52 -28.68
N VAL A 339 3.14 -17.02 -27.91
CA VAL A 339 3.89 -16.23 -26.91
C VAL A 339 4.43 -14.95 -27.59
N GLY A 340 4.35 -13.82 -26.90
CA GLY A 340 4.70 -12.51 -27.43
C GLY A 340 3.58 -11.81 -28.21
N SER A 341 2.44 -12.47 -28.41
CA SER A 341 1.26 -11.82 -29.01
C SER A 341 0.65 -10.82 -28.04
N ASN A 342 0.26 -9.65 -28.56
CA ASN A 342 -0.45 -8.65 -27.78
C ASN A 342 -1.96 -8.87 -27.85
N VAL A 343 -2.61 -8.85 -26.69
CA VAL A 343 -4.05 -8.76 -26.54
C VAL A 343 -4.39 -7.35 -26.08
N ALA A 344 -5.24 -6.65 -26.84
CA ALA A 344 -5.73 -5.32 -26.48
C ALA A 344 -7.25 -5.34 -26.31
N ILE A 345 -7.71 -4.79 -25.19
CA ILE A 345 -9.11 -4.71 -24.77
C ILE A 345 -9.45 -3.25 -24.54
N THR A 346 -10.59 -2.82 -25.08
CA THR A 346 -11.17 -1.51 -24.83
C THR A 346 -12.63 -1.66 -24.42
N ILE A 347 -13.02 -0.99 -23.33
CA ILE A 347 -14.40 -0.93 -22.86
C ILE A 347 -14.85 0.52 -22.86
N ASN A 348 -15.99 0.79 -23.48
CA ASN A 348 -16.57 2.14 -23.57
C ASN A 348 -18.03 2.11 -23.09
N LYS A 349 -18.51 3.23 -22.56
CA LYS A 349 -19.96 3.42 -22.33
C LYS A 349 -20.73 3.41 -23.66
N LYS A 350 -21.98 2.91 -23.61
CA LYS A 350 -22.92 3.02 -24.73
C LYS A 350 -23.48 4.42 -24.89
#